data_AF-A0A3N6MKH9-F1
#
_entry.id   AF-A0A3N6MKH9-F1
#
_cell.length_a   1.000
_cell.length_b   1.000
_cell.length_c   1.000
_cell.angle_alpha   90.00
_cell.angle_beta   90.00
_cell.angle_gamma   90.00
#
_symmetry.space_group_name_H-M   'P 1'
#
loop_
_entity.id
_entity.type
_entity.pdbx_description
1 polymer ?
#
loop_
_entity_poly.entity_id
_entity_poly.type
_entity_poly.pdbx_seq_one_letter_code
_entity_poly.pdbx_strand_id
1 'polypeptide(L)'
;MTEETYTLVGVYVSRPVHDDLAEYLYDEAGVVDLEEYFDPSASEPPVGDPGADATAALIESIVSEFASLYDEADFEAARAVDPDAFVLRHLAADPDTVANAREQFQAAGTIQNADLRTVHTAIFDAWLTRRGAR
;
A
#
# COMPACT_ATOMS: atom_id res chain seq x y z
N MET A 1 -18.14 -24.43 5.29
CA MET A 1 -17.40 -23.30 5.88
C MET A 1 -16.80 -22.57 4.70
N THR A 2 -17.24 -21.35 4.42
CA THR A 2 -16.54 -20.48 3.47
C THR A 2 -15.22 -20.10 4.11
N GLU A 3 -14.12 -20.36 3.42
CA GLU A 3 -12.82 -19.85 3.82
C GLU A 3 -12.88 -18.31 3.75
N GLU A 4 -12.42 -17.63 4.79
CA GLU A 4 -12.35 -16.17 4.79
C GLU A 4 -11.23 -15.75 3.83
N THR A 5 -11.52 -14.79 2.95
CA THR A 5 -10.60 -14.30 1.92
C THR A 5 -10.36 -12.81 2.05
N TYR A 6 -9.15 -12.38 1.69
CA TYR A 6 -8.82 -10.97 1.57
C TYR A 6 -9.25 -10.40 0.23
N THR A 7 -9.39 -9.08 0.16
CA THR A 7 -9.58 -8.33 -1.08
C THR A 7 -8.30 -7.62 -1.47
N LEU A 8 -8.03 -7.50 -2.78
CA LEU A 8 -6.87 -6.77 -3.28
C LEU A 8 -7.14 -5.27 -3.43
N VAL A 9 -6.20 -4.45 -2.95
CA VAL A 9 -6.12 -3.01 -3.20
C VAL A 9 -4.94 -2.69 -4.10
N GLY A 10 -5.20 -2.02 -5.22
CA GLY A 10 -4.16 -1.53 -6.13
C GLY A 10 -3.60 -0.20 -5.65
N VAL A 11 -2.29 -0.16 -5.40
CA VAL A 11 -1.56 1.04 -4.98
C VAL A 11 -0.47 1.39 -5.99
N TYR A 12 -0.25 2.68 -6.17
CA TYR A 12 0.76 3.19 -7.10
C TYR A 12 1.90 3.77 -6.28
N VAL A 13 3.08 3.20 -6.40
CA VAL A 13 4.25 3.63 -5.63
C VAL A 13 5.41 3.94 -6.58
N SER A 14 6.21 4.93 -6.23
CA SER A 14 7.47 5.18 -6.95
C SER A 14 8.42 4.00 -6.77
N ARG A 15 9.39 3.83 -7.68
CA ARG A 15 10.39 2.75 -7.57
C ARG A 15 11.12 2.71 -6.20
N PRO A 16 11.59 3.84 -5.63
CA PRO A 16 12.23 3.78 -4.32
C PRO A 16 11.30 3.28 -3.20
N VAL A 17 10.02 3.67 -3.22
CA VAL A 17 9.01 3.22 -2.24
C VAL A 17 8.64 1.76 -2.48
N HIS A 18 8.59 1.33 -3.74
CA HIS A 18 8.41 -0.07 -4.10
C HIS A 18 9.52 -0.95 -3.51
N ASP A 19 10.77 -0.55 -3.67
CA ASP A 19 11.92 -1.34 -3.26
C ASP A 19 11.97 -1.48 -1.72
N ASP A 20 11.70 -0.38 -1.00
CA ASP A 20 11.58 -0.40 0.46
C ASP A 20 10.38 -1.26 0.94
N LEU A 21 9.24 -1.20 0.23
CA LEU A 21 8.07 -2.02 0.54
C LEU A 21 8.35 -3.51 0.31
N ALA A 22 9.07 -3.86 -0.75
CA ALA A 22 9.47 -5.22 -1.04
C ALA A 22 10.46 -5.75 0.02
N GLU A 23 11.43 -4.94 0.45
CA GLU A 23 12.33 -5.27 1.56
C GLU A 23 11.57 -5.49 2.86
N TYR A 24 10.65 -4.58 3.21
CA TYR A 24 9.80 -4.74 4.40
C TYR A 24 9.00 -6.05 4.37
N LEU A 25 8.35 -6.38 3.25
CA LEU A 25 7.53 -7.60 3.16
C LEU A 25 8.36 -8.88 3.08
N TYR A 26 9.58 -8.80 2.54
CA TYR A 26 10.54 -9.89 2.61
C TYR A 26 10.94 -10.16 4.06
N ASP A 27 11.27 -9.14 4.82
CA ASP A 27 11.68 -9.28 6.22
C ASP A 27 10.53 -9.76 7.12
N GLU A 28 9.31 -9.25 6.89
CA GLU A 28 8.14 -9.56 7.72
C GLU A 28 7.55 -10.94 7.41
N ALA A 29 7.46 -11.31 6.13
CA ALA A 29 6.70 -12.48 5.69
C ALA A 29 7.42 -13.38 4.67
N GLY A 30 8.66 -13.06 4.29
CA GLY A 30 9.42 -13.82 3.30
C GLY A 30 8.89 -13.66 1.87
N VAL A 31 8.17 -12.58 1.57
CA VAL A 31 7.66 -12.30 0.21
C VAL A 31 8.84 -11.90 -0.67
N VAL A 32 9.21 -12.79 -1.60
CA VAL A 32 10.39 -12.61 -2.47
C VAL A 32 10.05 -11.83 -3.75
N ASP A 33 8.83 -11.98 -4.25
CA ASP A 33 8.40 -11.34 -5.50
C ASP A 33 7.04 -10.69 -5.32
N LEU A 34 7.04 -9.46 -4.80
CA LEU A 34 5.81 -8.68 -4.60
C LEU A 34 5.06 -8.39 -5.91
N GLU A 35 5.76 -8.38 -7.05
CA GLU A 35 5.12 -8.11 -8.34
C GLU A 35 4.22 -9.27 -8.77
N GLU A 36 4.67 -10.50 -8.56
CA GLU A 36 3.92 -11.71 -8.93
C GLU A 36 3.08 -12.28 -7.77
N TYR A 37 3.32 -11.87 -6.51
CA TYR A 37 2.69 -12.49 -5.34
C TYR A 37 1.16 -12.34 -5.33
N PHE A 38 0.64 -11.16 -5.69
CA PHE A 38 -0.79 -10.88 -5.74
C PHE A 38 -1.25 -10.63 -7.17
N ASP A 39 -1.54 -11.70 -7.89
CA ASP A 39 -2.14 -11.62 -9.22
C ASP A 39 -3.66 -11.30 -9.12
N PRO A 40 -4.13 -10.14 -9.61
CA PRO A 40 -5.55 -9.80 -9.58
C PRO A 40 -6.42 -10.67 -10.49
N SER A 41 -5.83 -11.49 -11.37
CA SER A 41 -6.52 -12.48 -12.18
C SER A 41 -6.65 -13.86 -11.51
N ALA A 42 -5.92 -14.08 -10.42
CA ALA A 42 -6.03 -15.27 -9.59
C ALA A 42 -7.23 -15.17 -8.61
N SER A 43 -7.48 -16.25 -7.89
CA SER A 43 -8.43 -16.22 -6.78
C SER A 43 -7.90 -15.36 -5.63
N GLU A 44 -8.82 -14.75 -4.89
CA GLU A 44 -8.49 -13.98 -3.69
C GLU A 44 -7.69 -14.81 -2.69
N PRO A 45 -6.65 -14.23 -2.05
CA PRO A 45 -5.81 -14.97 -1.12
C PRO A 45 -6.61 -15.31 0.15
N PRO A 46 -6.46 -16.53 0.69
CA PRO A 46 -7.12 -16.94 1.93
C PRO A 46 -6.46 -16.29 3.14
N VAL A 47 -7.24 -16.09 4.20
CA VAL A 47 -6.70 -15.75 5.53
C VAL A 47 -5.76 -16.85 6.02
N GLY A 48 -4.61 -16.47 6.56
CA GLY A 48 -3.55 -17.39 6.98
C GLY A 48 -2.45 -17.60 5.92
N ASP A 49 -2.54 -16.94 4.76
CA ASP A 49 -1.41 -16.76 3.87
C ASP A 49 -0.44 -15.73 4.46
N PRO A 50 0.83 -16.07 4.73
CA PRO A 50 1.75 -15.16 5.43
C PRO A 50 1.94 -13.82 4.74
N GLY A 51 2.02 -13.79 3.41
CA GLY A 51 2.15 -12.56 2.65
C GLY A 51 0.87 -11.73 2.70
N ALA A 52 -0.30 -12.37 2.58
CA ALA A 52 -1.59 -11.70 2.63
C ALA A 52 -1.87 -11.11 4.02
N ASP A 53 -1.59 -11.87 5.08
CA ASP A 53 -1.72 -11.42 6.46
C ASP A 53 -0.80 -10.20 6.74
N ALA A 54 0.44 -10.24 6.24
CA ALA A 54 1.38 -9.13 6.40
C ALA A 54 0.95 -7.87 5.64
N THR A 55 0.47 -8.01 4.41
CA THR A 55 -0.08 -6.85 3.68
C THR A 55 -1.37 -6.33 4.30
N ALA A 56 -2.20 -7.21 4.86
CA ALA A 56 -3.44 -6.80 5.53
C ALA A 56 -3.13 -5.95 6.75
N ALA A 57 -2.20 -6.40 7.61
CA ALA A 57 -1.71 -5.65 8.75
C ALA A 57 -1.05 -4.32 8.35
N LEU A 58 -0.31 -4.28 7.24
CA LEU A 58 0.28 -3.06 6.70
C LEU A 58 -0.80 -2.04 6.31
N ILE A 59 -1.80 -2.45 5.54
CA ILE A 59 -2.86 -1.54 5.08
C ILE A 59 -3.72 -1.09 6.26
N GLU A 60 -4.02 -1.98 7.20
CA GLU A 60 -4.71 -1.63 8.45
C GLU A 60 -3.94 -0.56 9.24
N SER A 61 -2.62 -0.71 9.37
CA SER A 61 -1.77 0.30 10.00
C SER A 61 -1.83 1.63 9.25
N ILE A 62 -1.74 1.63 7.92
CA ILE A 62 -1.87 2.87 7.13
C ILE A 62 -3.23 3.55 7.36
N VAL A 63 -4.33 2.80 7.32
CA VAL A 63 -5.68 3.36 7.48
C VAL A 63 -5.91 3.89 8.89
N SER A 64 -5.44 3.16 9.91
CA SER A 64 -5.59 3.55 11.31
C SER A 64 -4.74 4.78 11.69
N GLU A 65 -3.58 4.93 11.06
CA GLU A 65 -2.64 6.02 11.29
C GLU A 65 -2.73 7.14 10.24
N PHE A 66 -3.73 7.08 9.35
CA PHE A 66 -3.77 7.88 8.12
C PHE A 66 -3.64 9.38 8.36
N ALA A 67 -4.28 9.92 9.40
CA ALA A 67 -4.20 11.35 9.71
C ALA A 67 -2.76 11.79 10.02
N SER A 68 -2.03 10.99 10.81
CA SER A 68 -0.62 11.28 11.12
C SER A 68 0.27 11.12 9.89
N LEU A 69 0.06 10.06 9.11
CA LEU A 69 0.80 9.84 7.87
C LEU A 69 0.56 10.95 6.85
N TYR A 70 -0.68 11.44 6.75
CA TYR A 70 -1.05 12.55 5.88
C TYR A 70 -0.32 13.84 6.26
N ASP A 71 -0.21 14.13 7.55
CA ASP A 71 0.51 15.32 8.03
C ASP A 71 2.04 15.21 7.81
N GLU A 72 2.59 13.99 7.85
CA GLU A 72 4.02 13.70 7.65
C GLU A 72 4.42 13.54 6.18
N ALA A 73 3.46 13.24 5.30
CA ALA A 73 3.70 12.91 3.90
C ALA A 73 4.25 14.10 3.09
N ASP A 74 5.36 13.86 2.38
CA ASP A 74 5.92 14.82 1.43
C ASP A 74 5.24 14.69 0.05
N PHE A 75 4.05 15.29 -0.06
CA PHE A 75 3.31 15.31 -1.32
C PHE A 75 4.05 16.05 -2.45
N GLU A 76 4.88 17.04 -2.14
CA GLU A 76 5.63 17.77 -3.17
C GLU A 76 6.74 16.90 -3.77
N ALA A 77 7.47 16.16 -2.94
CA ALA A 77 8.44 15.18 -3.41
C ALA A 77 7.76 14.11 -4.27
N ALA A 78 6.59 13.60 -3.85
CA ALA A 78 5.83 12.63 -4.63
C ALA A 78 5.32 13.20 -5.97
N ARG A 79 4.92 14.48 -6.04
CA ARG A 79 4.52 15.15 -7.30
C ARG A 79 5.68 15.33 -8.28
N ALA A 80 6.91 15.42 -7.77
CA ALA A 80 8.11 15.57 -8.59
C ALA A 80 8.59 14.26 -9.24
N VAL A 81 8.00 13.12 -8.85
CA VAL A 81 8.30 11.81 -9.45
C VAL A 81 7.78 11.78 -10.89
N ASP A 82 8.61 11.23 -11.80
CA ASP A 82 8.22 11.04 -13.20
C ASP A 82 6.94 10.19 -13.30
N PRO A 83 5.91 10.61 -14.06
CA PRO A 83 4.68 9.85 -14.26
C PRO A 83 4.86 8.41 -14.74
N ASP A 84 5.96 8.11 -15.45
CA ASP A 84 6.30 6.77 -15.94
C ASP A 84 7.15 5.96 -14.95
N ALA A 85 7.54 6.54 -13.81
CA ALA A 85 8.34 5.89 -12.77
C ALA A 85 7.52 5.26 -11.63
N PHE A 86 6.19 5.29 -11.73
CA PHE A 86 5.30 4.60 -10.79
C PHE A 86 5.06 3.15 -11.21
N VAL A 87 4.97 2.27 -10.22
CA VAL A 87 4.58 0.88 -10.39
C VAL A 87 3.26 0.62 -9.67
N LEU A 88 2.37 -0.16 -10.31
CA LEU A 88 1.13 -0.64 -9.69
C LEU A 88 1.44 -1.94 -8.95
N ARG A 89 1.05 -2.00 -7.68
CA ARG A 89 1.10 -3.22 -6.85
C ARG A 89 -0.25 -3.51 -6.26
N HIS A 90 -0.55 -4.79 -6.09
CA HIS A 90 -1.73 -5.25 -5.39
C HIS A 90 -1.31 -5.75 -4.02
N LEU A 91 -2.06 -5.37 -3.00
CA LEU A 91 -1.84 -5.76 -1.61
C LEU A 91 -3.15 -6.36 -1.09
N ALA A 92 -3.07 -7.43 -0.31
CA ALA A 92 -4.24 -8.02 0.30
C ALA A 92 -4.60 -7.26 1.59
N ALA A 93 -5.89 -7.05 1.81
CA ALA A 93 -6.43 -6.50 3.06
C ALA A 93 -7.89 -6.93 3.24
N ASP A 94 -8.41 -6.76 4.45
CA ASP A 94 -9.84 -7.01 4.70
C ASP A 94 -10.71 -6.13 3.80
N PRO A 95 -11.86 -6.61 3.31
CA PRO A 95 -12.73 -5.86 2.41
C PRO A 95 -13.12 -4.47 2.93
N ASP A 96 -13.43 -4.37 4.23
CA ASP A 96 -13.77 -3.10 4.89
C ASP A 96 -12.57 -2.16 4.98
N THR A 97 -11.37 -2.71 5.25
CA THR A 97 -10.11 -1.96 5.26
C THR A 97 -9.78 -1.43 3.85
N VAL A 98 -10.02 -2.22 2.80
CA VAL A 98 -9.88 -1.78 1.40
C VAL A 98 -10.84 -0.62 1.08
N ALA A 99 -12.09 -0.70 1.52
CA ALA A 99 -13.07 0.36 1.33
C ALA A 99 -12.61 1.66 2.02
N ASN A 100 -12.21 1.58 3.29
CA ASN A 100 -11.71 2.71 4.07
C ASN A 100 -10.46 3.33 3.44
N ALA A 101 -9.49 2.52 3.02
CA ALA A 101 -8.28 2.98 2.36
C ALA A 101 -8.62 3.76 1.08
N ARG A 102 -9.51 3.23 0.23
CA ARG A 102 -9.94 3.91 -1.00
C ARG A 102 -10.59 5.25 -0.72
N GLU A 103 -11.46 5.34 0.28
CA GLU A 103 -12.11 6.59 0.67
C GLU A 103 -11.08 7.63 1.16
N GLN A 104 -10.15 7.23 2.03
CA GLN A 104 -9.11 8.10 2.55
C GLN A 104 -8.16 8.59 1.46
N PHE A 105 -7.68 7.72 0.57
CA PHE A 105 -6.81 8.11 -0.54
C PHE A 105 -7.51 9.05 -1.53
N GLN A 106 -8.79 8.81 -1.83
CA GLN A 106 -9.58 9.70 -2.69
C GLN A 106 -9.80 11.07 -2.04
N ALA A 107 -10.10 11.10 -0.74
CA ALA A 107 -10.24 12.33 0.02
C ALA A 107 -8.92 13.12 0.02
N ALA A 108 -7.80 12.46 0.31
CA ALA A 108 -6.47 13.06 0.29
C ALA A 108 -6.11 13.63 -1.08
N GLY A 109 -6.37 12.90 -2.17
CA GLY A 109 -6.15 13.38 -3.53
C GLY A 109 -6.99 14.62 -3.86
N THR A 110 -8.23 14.65 -3.37
CA THR A 110 -9.11 15.82 -3.53
C THR A 110 -8.56 17.04 -2.78
N ILE A 111 -8.15 16.87 -1.51
CA ILE A 111 -7.63 17.97 -0.68
C ILE A 111 -6.29 18.49 -1.23
N GLN A 112 -5.41 17.58 -1.64
CA GLN A 112 -4.09 17.92 -2.19
C GLN A 112 -4.15 18.36 -3.66
N ASN A 113 -5.31 18.30 -4.31
CA ASN A 113 -5.45 18.47 -5.76
C ASN A 113 -4.38 17.67 -6.52
N ALA A 114 -4.23 16.40 -6.15
CA ALA A 114 -3.21 15.48 -6.62
C ALA A 114 -3.84 14.17 -7.11
N ASP A 115 -3.12 13.46 -7.98
CA ASP A 115 -3.55 12.13 -8.41
C ASP A 115 -3.27 11.06 -7.34
N LEU A 116 -3.88 9.89 -7.52
CA LEU A 116 -3.71 8.77 -6.59
C LEU A 116 -2.26 8.25 -6.55
N ARG A 117 -1.46 8.44 -7.62
CA ARG A 117 -0.06 8.01 -7.63
C ARG A 117 0.77 8.81 -6.64
N THR A 118 0.56 10.12 -6.64
CA THR A 118 1.14 11.06 -5.69
C THR A 118 0.73 10.70 -4.27
N VAL A 119 -0.58 10.51 -4.03
CA VAL A 119 -1.11 10.23 -2.68
C VAL A 119 -0.60 8.90 -2.15
N HIS A 120 -0.73 7.82 -2.91
CA HIS A 120 -0.27 6.50 -2.50
C HIS A 120 1.23 6.54 -2.20
N THR A 121 2.05 7.11 -3.09
CA THR A 121 3.50 7.19 -2.89
C THR A 121 3.85 7.97 -1.62
N ALA A 122 3.28 9.16 -1.42
CA ALA A 122 3.62 10.00 -0.27
C ALA A 122 3.23 9.36 1.06
N ILE A 123 2.06 8.71 1.12
CA ILE A 123 1.58 8.04 2.35
C ILE A 123 2.41 6.79 2.65
N PHE A 124 2.73 5.97 1.65
CA PHE A 124 3.55 4.78 1.84
C PHE A 124 4.98 5.14 2.23
N ASP A 125 5.56 6.18 1.62
CA ASP A 125 6.89 6.68 1.98
C ASP A 125 6.96 7.19 3.42
N ALA A 126 5.94 7.96 3.86
CA ALA A 126 5.82 8.40 5.25
C ALA A 126 5.72 7.20 6.22
N TRP A 127 4.91 6.20 5.87
CA TRP A 127 4.75 5.01 6.69
C TRP A 127 6.06 4.20 6.82
N LEU A 128 6.76 3.98 5.71
CA LEU A 128 8.05 3.27 5.68
C LEU A 128 9.14 4.02 6.47
N THR A 129 9.20 5.34 6.30
CA THR A 129 10.11 6.21 7.07
C THR A 129 9.85 6.09 8.57
N ARG A 130 8.59 6.06 8.98
CA ARG A 130 8.20 5.90 10.38
C ARG A 130 8.56 4.53 10.96
N ARG A 131 8.56 3.49 10.13
CA ARG A 131 8.95 2.13 10.51
C ARG A 131 10.46 1.92 10.53
N GLY A 132 11.26 2.91 10.14
CA GLY A 132 12.71 2.80 10.10
C GLY A 132 13.21 1.92 8.96
N ALA A 133 12.41 1.75 7.90
CA ALA A 133 12.85 1.12 6.66
C ALA A 133 13.82 2.00 5.85
N ARG A 134 14.14 3.21 6.34
CA ARG A 134 15.15 4.14 5.83
C ARG A 134 15.76 5.00 6.94
#